data_AF-A0ABD0PCC0-F1
#
_entry.id   AF-A0ABD0PCC0-F1
#
_cell.length_a   1.000
_cell.length_b   1.000
_cell.length_c   1.000
_cell.angle_alpha   90.00
_cell.angle_beta   90.00
_cell.angle_gamma   90.00
#
_symmetry.space_group_name_H-M   'P 1'
#
loop_
_entity.id
_entity.type
_entity.pdbx_description
1 polymer ?
#
loop_
_entity_poly.entity_id
_entity_poly.type
_entity_poly.pdbx_seq_one_letter_code
_entity_poly.pdbx_strand_id
1 'polypeptide(L)'
;NEEWTENKIPGNSSQIQLNNLQYNANYQMEVYAVNQNGSSNAAKVNFTVPQPVSQPAIGKGGVVGIVMFVFLVLMVSVDAFCCYTNHCGLLNFLARKLFVHKMSDIKGMDEEANNSG
;
A
#
# COMPACT_ATOMS: atom_id res chain seq x y z
N ASN A 1 -13.35 -26.54 34.51
CA ASN A 1 -12.40 -25.83 35.40
C ASN A 1 -11.87 -24.67 34.60
N GLU A 2 -12.15 -23.43 35.00
CA GLU A 2 -11.57 -22.26 34.32
C GLU A 2 -10.12 -22.12 34.78
N GLU A 3 -9.18 -22.10 33.84
CA GLU A 3 -7.75 -22.01 34.13
C GLU A 3 -7.36 -20.54 34.26
N TRP A 4 -6.87 -20.14 35.44
CA TRP A 4 -6.45 -18.77 35.74
C TRP A 4 -4.94 -18.63 35.59
N THR A 5 -4.51 -17.54 34.94
CA THR A 5 -3.10 -17.11 34.93
C THR A 5 -2.91 -15.99 35.93
N GLU A 6 -2.03 -16.19 36.92
CA GLU A 6 -1.74 -15.21 37.96
C GLU A 6 -0.43 -14.46 37.70
N ASN A 7 -0.43 -13.14 37.94
CA ASN A 7 0.77 -12.29 37.85
C ASN A 7 0.81 -11.32 39.04
N LYS A 8 2.02 -11.14 39.60
CA LYS A 8 2.28 -10.15 40.66
C LYS A 8 3.01 -8.95 40.08
N ILE A 9 2.48 -7.76 40.35
CA ILE A 9 3.07 -6.49 39.92
C ILE A 9 3.53 -5.67 41.13
N PRO A 10 4.55 -4.81 40.99
CA PRO A 10 4.96 -3.88 42.05
C PRO A 10 3.81 -2.98 42.47
N GLY A 11 3.66 -2.72 43.77
CA GLY A 11 2.55 -1.93 44.31
C GLY A 11 2.50 -0.46 43.88
N ASN A 12 3.60 0.06 43.31
CA ASN A 12 3.67 1.40 42.70
C ASN A 12 3.32 1.40 41.19
N SER A 13 2.89 0.27 40.63
CA SER A 13 2.52 0.17 39.21
C SER A 13 1.09 0.67 38.98
N SER A 14 0.90 1.52 37.98
CA SER A 14 -0.43 1.97 37.54
C SER A 14 -0.95 1.25 36.29
N GLN A 15 -0.10 0.43 35.65
CA GLN A 15 -0.42 -0.26 34.40
C GLN A 15 0.15 -1.69 34.42
N ILE A 16 -0.54 -2.60 33.74
CA ILE A 16 -0.09 -3.97 33.47
C ILE A 16 -0.16 -4.23 31.96
N GLN A 17 0.82 -4.97 31.45
CA GLN A 17 0.83 -5.48 30.09
C GLN A 17 0.47 -6.96 30.09
N LEU A 18 -0.59 -7.31 29.35
CA LEU A 18 -1.01 -8.70 29.14
C LEU A 18 -0.45 -9.17 27.80
N ASN A 19 0.25 -10.31 27.82
CA ASN A 19 0.88 -10.90 26.63
C ASN A 19 0.17 -12.20 26.24
N ASN A 20 0.44 -12.69 25.02
CA ASN A 20 -0.02 -13.99 24.53
C ASN A 20 -1.56 -14.14 24.50
N LEU A 21 -2.27 -13.03 24.31
CA LEU A 21 -3.71 -13.04 24.16
C LEU A 21 -4.11 -13.42 22.74
N GLN A 22 -5.18 -14.20 22.60
CA GLN A 22 -5.76 -14.58 21.32
C GLN A 22 -6.73 -13.51 20.83
N TYR A 23 -6.64 -13.18 19.54
CA TYR A 23 -7.61 -12.28 18.90
C TYR A 23 -9.02 -12.86 18.94
N ASN A 24 -10.01 -11.97 19.07
CA ASN A 24 -11.43 -12.31 19.13
C ASN A 24 -11.82 -13.26 20.29
N ALA A 25 -10.94 -13.45 21.27
CA ALA A 25 -11.25 -14.17 22.49
C ALA A 25 -11.67 -13.21 23.61
N ASN A 26 -12.58 -13.69 24.46
CA ASN A 26 -13.04 -12.99 25.65
C ASN A 26 -12.20 -13.41 26.85
N TYR A 27 -11.76 -12.44 27.62
CA TYR A 27 -10.99 -12.66 28.84
C TYR A 27 -11.69 -12.01 30.03
N GLN A 28 -11.65 -12.70 31.16
CA GLN A 28 -11.96 -12.15 32.48
C GLN A 28 -10.65 -11.89 33.21
N MET A 29 -10.53 -10.70 33.79
CA MET A 29 -9.39 -10.28 34.58
C MET A 29 -9.85 -9.89 35.97
N GLU A 30 -9.12 -10.33 36.99
CA GLU A 30 -9.34 -9.94 38.38
C GLU A 30 -8.06 -9.30 38.94
N VAL A 31 -8.21 -8.15 39.60
CA VAL A 31 -7.09 -7.40 40.19
C VAL A 31 -7.42 -7.07 41.63
N TYR A 32 -6.49 -7.37 42.55
CA TYR A 32 -6.60 -7.01 43.96
C TYR A 32 -5.25 -6.48 44.45
N ALA A 33 -5.30 -5.55 45.40
CA ALA A 33 -4.11 -5.03 46.06
C ALA A 33 -3.79 -5.87 47.30
N VAL A 34 -2.51 -6.04 47.61
CA VAL A 34 -2.05 -6.77 48.80
C VAL A 34 -1.09 -5.90 49.59
N ASN A 35 -1.31 -5.78 50.90
CA ASN A 35 -0.41 -5.12 51.85
C ASN A 35 -0.25 -5.98 53.13
N GLN A 36 0.39 -5.44 54.16
CA GLN A 36 0.61 -6.15 55.43
C GLN A 36 -0.71 -6.48 56.18
N ASN A 37 -1.80 -5.78 55.88
CA ASN A 37 -3.13 -6.00 56.45
C ASN A 37 -3.97 -7.00 55.65
N GLY A 38 -3.46 -7.50 54.52
CA GLY A 38 -4.13 -8.50 53.67
C GLY A 38 -4.44 -8.00 52.27
N SER A 39 -5.45 -8.60 51.64
CA SER A 39 -5.89 -8.31 50.27
C SER A 39 -7.13 -7.43 50.24
N SER A 40 -7.21 -6.55 49.25
CA SER A 40 -8.45 -5.82 48.94
C SER A 40 -9.50 -6.74 48.31
N ASN A 41 -10.72 -6.23 48.16
CA ASN A 41 -11.67 -6.82 47.21
C ASN A 41 -11.11 -6.77 45.79
N ALA A 42 -11.49 -7.76 44.97
CA ALA A 42 -11.06 -7.85 43.57
C ALA A 42 -11.90 -6.93 42.66
N ALA A 43 -11.22 -6.17 41.81
CA ALA A 43 -11.81 -5.49 40.67
C ALA A 43 -11.86 -6.46 39.47
N LYS A 44 -13.04 -6.61 38.86
CA LYS A 44 -13.27 -7.53 37.74
C LYS A 44 -13.47 -6.76 36.44
N VAL A 45 -12.78 -7.18 35.39
CA VAL A 45 -12.86 -6.58 34.06
C VAL A 45 -13.00 -7.68 33.02
N ASN A 46 -13.98 -7.52 32.13
CA ASN A 46 -14.14 -8.38 30.96
C ASN A 46 -13.77 -7.59 29.72
N PHE A 47 -12.94 -8.16 28.85
CA PHE A 47 -12.55 -7.51 27.60
C PHE A 47 -12.37 -8.53 26.48
N THR A 48 -12.49 -8.04 25.24
CA THR A 48 -12.26 -8.82 24.02
C THR A 48 -11.04 -8.26 23.30
N VAL A 49 -10.16 -9.13 22.83
CA VAL A 49 -8.95 -8.70 22.12
C VAL A 49 -9.31 -8.36 20.66
N PRO A 50 -9.12 -7.11 20.21
CA PRO A 50 -9.47 -6.73 18.85
C PRO A 50 -8.51 -7.37 17.85
N GLN A 51 -9.04 -7.98 16.80
CA GLN A 51 -8.22 -8.41 15.67
C GLN A 51 -7.84 -7.18 14.82
N PRO A 52 -6.55 -6.97 14.52
CA PRO A 52 -6.14 -5.88 13.65
C PRO A 52 -6.71 -6.12 12.26
N VAL A 53 -7.60 -5.23 11.83
CA VAL A 53 -8.06 -5.21 10.44
C VAL A 53 -6.98 -4.55 9.59
N SER A 54 -6.40 -5.31 8.66
CA SER A 54 -5.55 -4.74 7.64
C SER A 54 -6.45 -3.95 6.68
N GLN A 55 -6.59 -2.65 6.90
CA GLN A 55 -7.25 -1.79 5.92
C GLN A 55 -6.32 -1.65 4.72
N PRO A 56 -6.77 -1.96 3.49
CA PRO A 56 -5.97 -1.69 2.30
C PRO A 56 -5.80 -0.17 2.17
N ALA A 57 -4.64 0.32 2.61
CA ALA A 57 -4.28 1.72 2.49
C ALA A 57 -3.69 1.93 1.09
N ILE A 58 -4.41 2.66 0.23
CA ILE A 58 -3.83 3.16 -1.03
C ILE A 58 -2.83 4.25 -0.64
N GLY A 59 -1.55 3.88 -0.61
CA GLY A 59 -0.47 4.83 -0.36
C GLY A 59 -0.42 5.92 -1.44
N LYS A 60 0.29 7.01 -1.18
CA LYS A 60 0.44 8.13 -2.14
C LYS A 60 0.85 7.67 -3.54
N GLY A 61 1.72 6.66 -3.63
CA GLY A 61 2.13 6.04 -4.90
C GLY A 61 1.00 5.35 -5.65
N GLY A 62 0.06 4.71 -4.94
CA GLY A 62 -1.11 4.07 -5.55
C GLY A 62 -2.05 5.10 -6.19
N VAL A 63 -2.27 6.24 -5.55
CA VAL A 63 -3.07 7.34 -6.11
C VAL A 63 -2.43 7.87 -7.39
N VAL A 64 -1.13 8.16 -7.36
CA VAL A 64 -0.40 8.66 -8.55
C VAL A 64 -0.44 7.64 -9.69
N GLY A 65 -0.30 6.35 -9.39
CA GLY A 65 -0.38 5.27 -10.37
C GLY A 65 -1.75 5.17 -11.04
N ILE A 66 -2.84 5.28 -10.27
CA ILE A 66 -4.20 5.26 -10.82
C ILE A 66 -4.42 6.43 -11.76
N VAL A 67 -4.02 7.64 -11.34
CA VAL A 67 -4.16 8.85 -12.15
C VAL A 67 -3.38 8.70 -13.47
N MET A 68 -2.13 8.22 -13.42
CA MET A 68 -1.33 7.97 -14.61
C MET A 68 -1.97 6.92 -15.54
N PHE A 69 -2.50 5.83 -14.99
CA PHE A 69 -3.18 4.81 -15.76
C PHE A 69 -4.39 5.36 -16.51
N VAL A 70 -5.23 6.17 -15.84
CA VAL A 70 -6.38 6.83 -16.46
C VAL A 70 -5.93 7.75 -17.59
N PHE A 71 -4.90 8.56 -17.37
CA PHE A 71 -4.37 9.43 -18.42
C PHE A 71 -3.85 8.65 -19.64
N LEU A 72 -3.14 7.54 -19.42
CA LEU A 72 -2.66 6.68 -20.51
C LEU A 72 -3.80 6.07 -21.31
N VAL A 73 -4.84 5.57 -20.64
CA VAL A 73 -6.02 5.01 -21.31
C VAL A 73 -6.75 6.08 -22.13
N LEU A 74 -6.92 7.28 -21.59
CA LEU A 74 -7.53 8.40 -22.32
C LEU A 74 -6.69 8.82 -23.53
N MET A 75 -5.36 8.94 -23.37
CA MET A 75 -4.43 9.24 -24.47
C MET A 75 -4.58 8.20 -25.59
N VAL A 76 -4.49 6.91 -25.27
CA VAL A 76 -4.64 5.81 -26.24
C VAL A 76 -6.01 5.85 -26.91
N SER A 77 -7.07 6.15 -26.16
CA SER A 77 -8.44 6.20 -26.70
C SER A 77 -8.60 7.36 -27.70
N VAL A 78 -8.08 8.55 -27.37
CA VAL A 78 -8.08 9.71 -28.26
C VAL A 78 -7.24 9.43 -29.50
N ASP A 79 -6.05 8.85 -29.34
CA ASP A 79 -5.20 8.47 -30.47
C ASP A 79 -5.89 7.45 -31.40
N ALA A 80 -6.56 6.44 -30.86
CA ALA A 80 -7.32 5.46 -31.64
C ALA A 80 -8.50 6.11 -32.38
N PHE A 81 -9.24 6.99 -31.71
CA PHE A 81 -10.37 7.72 -32.32
C PHE A 81 -9.91 8.69 -33.40
N CYS A 82 -8.84 9.44 -33.17
CA CYS A 82 -8.23 10.34 -34.15
C CYS A 82 -7.59 9.57 -35.32
N CYS A 83 -7.02 8.40 -35.06
CA CYS A 83 -6.52 7.49 -36.11
C CYS A 83 -7.66 7.00 -36.99
N TYR A 84 -8.82 6.68 -36.41
CA TYR A 84 -9.99 6.18 -37.12
C TYR A 84 -10.70 7.27 -37.93
N THR A 85 -10.79 8.50 -37.41
CA THR A 85 -11.59 9.57 -38.01
C THR A 85 -10.81 10.50 -38.95
N ASN A 86 -9.53 10.79 -38.68
CA ASN A 86 -8.77 11.83 -39.39
C ASN A 86 -7.30 11.46 -39.70
N HIS A 87 -6.88 10.21 -39.46
CA HIS A 87 -5.50 9.73 -39.66
C HIS A 87 -4.39 10.50 -38.90
N CYS A 88 -4.72 11.33 -37.90
CA CYS A 88 -3.75 12.17 -37.18
C CYS A 88 -3.98 12.12 -35.67
N GLY A 89 -3.27 11.22 -34.97
CA GLY A 89 -3.17 11.20 -33.51
C GLY A 89 -1.78 11.68 -33.05
N LEU A 90 -1.63 12.15 -31.81
CA LEU A 90 -0.37 12.62 -31.25
C LEU A 90 0.68 11.49 -31.24
N LEU A 91 0.30 10.26 -30.91
CA LEU A 91 1.18 9.10 -30.99
C LEU A 91 1.53 8.71 -32.43
N ASN A 92 0.61 8.88 -33.39
CA ASN A 92 0.91 8.64 -34.82
C ASN A 92 1.82 9.73 -35.41
N PHE A 93 1.64 10.98 -34.98
CA PHE A 93 2.52 12.10 -35.31
C PHE A 93 3.93 11.90 -34.73
N LEU A 94 4.04 11.52 -33.45
CA LEU A 94 5.32 11.20 -32.82
C LEU A 94 5.97 9.96 -33.42
N ALA A 95 5.20 8.90 -33.73
CA ALA A 95 5.70 7.72 -34.41
C ALA A 95 6.23 8.06 -35.80
N ARG A 96 5.50 8.87 -36.60
CA ARG A 96 6.01 9.36 -37.90
C ARG A 96 7.27 10.21 -37.72
N LYS A 97 7.32 11.13 -36.74
CA LYS A 97 8.50 11.98 -36.49
C LYS A 97 9.72 11.15 -36.08
N LEU A 98 9.55 10.15 -35.21
CA LEU A 98 10.63 9.29 -34.74
C LEU A 98 11.08 8.27 -35.81
N PHE A 99 10.15 7.64 -36.53
CA PHE A 99 10.51 6.69 -37.61
C PHE A 99 11.11 7.38 -38.84
N VAL A 100 10.63 8.58 -39.22
CA VAL A 100 11.22 9.37 -40.32
C VAL A 100 12.61 9.89 -39.97
N HIS A 101 12.85 10.30 -38.72
CA HIS A 101 14.21 10.62 -38.25
C HIS A 101 15.12 9.39 -38.31
N LYS A 102 14.62 8.22 -37.89
CA LYS A 102 15.39 6.96 -37.93
C LYS A 102 15.75 6.50 -39.35
N MET A 103 14.92 6.78 -40.36
CA MET A 103 15.22 6.48 -41.77
C MET A 103 16.14 7.51 -42.43
N SER A 104 16.09 8.78 -42.00
CA SER A 104 16.95 9.84 -42.53
C SER A 104 18.40 9.69 -42.09
N ASP A 105 18.64 9.24 -40.85
CA ASP A 105 19.99 8.92 -40.34
C ASP A 105 20.64 7.78 -41.12
N ILE A 106 19.87 6.77 -41.54
CA ILE A 106 20.39 5.64 -42.32
C ILE A 106 20.73 6.09 -43.75
N LYS A 107 19.91 6.95 -44.35
CA LYS A 107 20.16 7.45 -45.72
C LYS A 107 21.36 8.41 -45.80
N GLY A 108 21.71 9.11 -44.71
CA GLY A 108 22.91 9.95 -44.64
C GLY A 108 24.22 9.17 -44.60
N MET A 109 24.18 7.91 -44.14
CA MET A 109 25.35 7.02 -44.14
C MET A 109 25.61 6.35 -45.50
N ASP A 110 24.65 6.40 -46.43
CA ASP A 110 24.77 5.81 -47.76
C ASP A 110 25.39 6.79 -48.80
N GLU A 111 25.31 8.10 -48.54
CA GLU A 111 25.85 9.16 -49.42
C GLU A 111 27.34 9.45 -49.18
N GLU A 112 27.90 9.10 -48.02
CA GLU A 112 29.34 9.27 -47.74
C GLU A 112 30.22 8.14 -48.31
N ALA A 113 29.60 7.03 -48.77
CA ALA A 113 30.31 5.91 -49.42
C ALA A 113 30.38 6.02 -50.96
N ASN A 114 29.67 6.97 -51.59
CA ASN A 114 29.57 7.08 -53.06
C ASN A 114 30.24 8.34 -53.64
N ASN A 115 30.97 9.12 -52.85
CA ASN A 115 31.75 10.29 -53.32
C ASN A 115 33.24 10.19 -52.98
N SER A 116 33.84 9.01 -53.19
CA SER A 116 35.29 8.78 -53.11
C SER A 116 35.82 7.94 -54.27
N GLY A 117 35.16 8.02 -55.44
CA GLY A 117 35.62 7.45 -56.70
C GLY A 117 36.34 8.48 -57.56
#